data_AF-A0A935Y9N1-F1
#
_entry.id   AF-A0A935Y9N1-F1
#
_cell.length_a   1.000
_cell.length_b   1.000
_cell.length_c   1.000
_cell.angle_alpha   90.00
_cell.angle_beta   90.00
_cell.angle_gamma   90.00
#
_symmetry.space_group_name_H-M   'P 1'
#
loop_
_entity.id
_entity.type
_entity.pdbx_description
1 polymer ?
#
loop_
_entity_poly.entity_id
_entity_poly.type
_entity_poly.pdbx_seq_one_letter_code
_entity_poly.pdbx_strand_id
1 'polypeptide(L)'
;MAAVYDSRKQQFNDKFLEFSMHFGFQPCVCNPASPNEKGTDEESVGYVRRATFSERSSFASINEAAEWLKMRLGEINGHPVYRRSDVPVQGLDQERALMHPLPTLEFENCELKRATISRYSLVNLTGTSTQFRIHTVLDILH
;
A
#
# COMPACT_ATOMS: atom_id res chain seq x y z
N MET A 1 5.64 -11.41 -7.11
CA MET A 1 4.43 -10.57 -7.05
C MET A 1 3.83 -10.50 -8.43
N ALA A 2 2.59 -10.97 -8.61
CA ALA A 2 1.85 -10.74 -9.85
C ALA A 2 1.51 -9.24 -9.95
N ALA A 3 1.45 -8.71 -11.17
CA ALA A 3 0.99 -7.34 -11.37
C ALA A 3 -0.47 -7.21 -10.91
N VAL A 4 -0.81 -6.09 -10.25
CA VAL A 4 -2.18 -5.77 -9.82
C VAL A 4 -3.15 -5.74 -11.01
N TYR A 5 -2.67 -5.22 -12.14
CA TYR A 5 -3.37 -5.19 -13.41
C TYR A 5 -2.43 -5.61 -14.53
N ASP A 6 -2.83 -6.61 -15.32
CA ASP A 6 -2.13 -7.02 -16.53
C ASP A 6 -2.68 -6.22 -17.71
N SER A 7 -1.92 -5.22 -18.16
CA SER A 7 -2.33 -4.34 -19.27
C SER A 7 -2.42 -5.06 -20.61
N ARG A 8 -1.75 -6.22 -20.78
CA ARG A 8 -1.79 -7.00 -22.03
C ARG A 8 -3.08 -7.82 -22.11
N LYS A 9 -3.52 -8.34 -20.96
CA LYS A 9 -4.76 -9.13 -20.85
C LYS A 9 -5.97 -8.28 -20.47
N GLN A 10 -5.77 -7.02 -20.12
CA GLN A 10 -6.78 -6.11 -19.58
C GLN A 10 -7.53 -6.72 -18.38
N GLN A 11 -6.80 -7.38 -17.48
CA GLN A 11 -7.36 -8.11 -16.36
C GLN A 11 -6.68 -7.72 -15.05
N PHE A 12 -7.48 -7.56 -14.01
CA PHE A 12 -6.99 -7.44 -12.64
C PHE A 12 -6.58 -8.81 -12.11
N ASN A 13 -5.64 -8.81 -11.17
CA ASN A 13 -5.33 -10.00 -10.40
C ASN A 13 -6.54 -10.41 -9.53
N ASP A 14 -6.90 -11.70 -9.53
CA ASP A 14 -8.06 -12.20 -8.79
C ASP A 14 -7.99 -11.85 -7.29
N LYS A 15 -6.82 -12.01 -6.65
CA LYS A 15 -6.65 -11.64 -5.23
C LYS A 15 -6.80 -10.14 -4.99
N PHE A 16 -6.47 -9.32 -5.98
CA PHE A 16 -6.69 -7.88 -5.87
C PHE A 16 -8.17 -7.51 -6.00
N LEU A 17 -8.94 -8.25 -6.81
CA LEU A 17 -10.41 -8.11 -6.84
C LEU A 17 -11.05 -8.59 -5.53
N GLU A 18 -10.56 -9.69 -4.95
CA GLU A 18 -10.99 -10.13 -3.61
C GLU A 18 -10.72 -9.06 -2.55
N PHE A 19 -9.52 -8.45 -2.58
CA PHE A 19 -9.15 -7.34 -1.71
C PHE A 19 -10.07 -6.13 -1.91
N SER A 20 -10.38 -5.76 -3.16
CA SER A 20 -11.26 -4.62 -3.45
C SER A 20 -12.69 -4.87 -2.97
N MET A 21 -13.20 -6.10 -3.11
CA MET A 21 -14.49 -6.51 -2.56
C MET A 21 -14.49 -6.49 -1.03
N HIS A 22 -13.42 -6.95 -0.39
CA HIS A 22 -13.30 -6.97 1.06
C HIS A 22 -13.38 -5.55 1.64
N PHE A 23 -12.63 -4.60 1.08
CA PHE A 23 -12.60 -3.20 1.55
C PHE A 23 -13.67 -2.30 0.91
N GLY A 24 -14.48 -2.82 -0.01
CA GLY A 24 -15.60 -2.10 -0.62
C GLY A 24 -15.20 -0.97 -1.57
N PHE A 25 -14.04 -1.04 -2.21
CA PHE A 25 -13.62 -0.06 -3.22
C PHE A 25 -13.61 -0.67 -4.62
N GLN A 26 -13.81 0.18 -5.63
CA GLN A 26 -13.76 -0.24 -7.03
C GLN A 26 -12.38 0.13 -7.61
N PRO A 27 -11.63 -0.83 -8.17
CA PRO A 27 -10.36 -0.52 -8.79
C PRO A 27 -10.57 0.20 -10.12
N CYS A 28 -9.92 1.35 -10.28
CA CYS A 28 -9.92 2.13 -11.52
C CYS A 28 -8.55 2.02 -12.18
N VAL A 29 -8.53 1.61 -13.46
CA VAL A 29 -7.32 1.68 -14.28
C VAL A 29 -7.27 3.04 -14.97
N CYS A 30 -6.15 3.75 -14.84
CA CYS A 30 -5.92 4.94 -15.64
C CYS A 30 -5.85 4.52 -17.12
N ASN A 31 -6.59 5.23 -17.97
CA ASN A 31 -6.48 4.99 -19.41
C ASN A 31 -5.04 5.27 -19.88
N PRO A 32 -4.46 4.40 -20.72
CA PRO A 32 -3.20 4.71 -21.39
C PRO A 32 -3.33 6.06 -22.11
N ALA A 33 -2.39 6.97 -21.87
CA ALA A 33 -2.41 8.36 -22.36
C ALA A 33 -3.45 9.31 -21.74
N SER A 34 -3.83 9.11 -20.47
CA SER A 34 -4.45 10.14 -19.62
C SER A 34 -3.43 10.85 -18.71
N PRO A 35 -2.53 11.71 -19.24
CA PRO A 35 -1.55 12.44 -18.42
C PRO A 35 -2.21 13.42 -17.43
N ASN A 36 -3.44 13.85 -17.69
CA ASN A 36 -4.13 14.83 -16.83
C ASN A 36 -4.48 14.25 -15.45
N GLU A 37 -4.95 13.00 -15.39
CA GLU A 37 -5.27 12.32 -14.13
C GLU A 37 -4.00 11.97 -13.36
N LYS A 38 -3.03 11.38 -14.06
CA LYS A 38 -1.74 11.00 -13.48
C LYS A 38 -0.92 12.20 -13.01
N GLY A 39 -1.02 13.33 -13.71
CA GLY A 39 -0.31 14.57 -13.37
C GLY A 39 -0.73 15.14 -12.02
N THR A 40 -1.99 14.96 -11.62
CA THR A 40 -2.46 15.46 -10.31
C THR A 40 -1.82 14.66 -9.17
N ASP A 41 -1.78 13.34 -9.29
CA ASP A 41 -1.17 12.46 -8.30
C ASP A 41 0.35 12.68 -8.23
N GLU A 42 1.02 12.76 -9.38
CA GLU A 42 2.46 13.03 -9.45
C GLU A 42 2.83 14.40 -8.88
N GLU A 43 2.02 15.43 -9.13
CA GLU A 43 2.22 16.76 -8.56
C GLU A 43 2.02 16.77 -7.04
N SER A 44 1.03 16.04 -6.52
CA SER A 44 0.79 15.97 -5.07
C SER A 44 1.95 15.29 -4.33
N VAL A 45 2.43 14.16 -4.85
CA VAL A 45 3.60 13.46 -4.31
C VAL A 45 4.86 14.32 -4.45
N GLY A 46 5.04 14.96 -5.61
CA GLY A 46 6.13 15.89 -5.84
C GLY A 46 6.09 17.10 -4.91
N TYR A 47 4.90 17.60 -4.58
CA TYR A 47 4.69 18.67 -3.60
C TYR A 47 5.09 18.22 -2.20
N VAL A 48 4.55 17.11 -1.69
CA VAL A 48 4.90 16.59 -0.34
C VAL A 48 6.40 16.34 -0.23
N ARG A 49 7.01 15.75 -1.27
CA ARG A 49 8.45 15.49 -1.31
C ARG A 49 9.26 16.79 -1.24
N ARG A 50 8.90 17.80 -2.03
CA ARG A 50 9.55 19.12 -2.01
C ARG A 50 9.35 19.82 -0.67
N ALA A 51 8.12 19.89 -0.17
CA ALA A 51 7.78 20.58 1.07
C ALA A 51 8.38 19.93 2.34
N THR A 52 8.64 18.62 2.30
CA THR A 52 9.14 17.86 3.46
C THR A 52 10.64 17.64 3.44
N PHE A 53 11.19 17.20 2.30
CA PHE A 53 12.58 16.73 2.23
C PHE A 53 13.56 17.74 1.63
N SER A 54 13.09 18.91 1.16
CA SER A 54 14.00 20.00 0.80
C SER A 54 14.60 20.69 2.02
N GLU A 55 13.84 20.76 3.13
CA GLU A 55 14.30 21.32 4.40
C GLU A 55 15.26 20.39 5.13
N ARG A 56 14.98 19.08 5.06
CA ARG A 56 15.79 18.04 5.69
C ARG A 56 15.79 16.77 4.86
N SER A 57 16.97 16.35 4.41
CA SER A 57 17.16 15.18 3.55
C SER A 57 18.05 14.09 4.16
N SER A 58 18.61 14.31 5.36
CA SER A 58 19.48 13.36 6.05
C SER A 58 18.90 12.93 7.39
N PHE A 59 18.89 11.61 7.61
CA PHE A 59 18.32 10.93 8.76
C PHE A 59 19.23 9.76 9.17
N ALA A 60 19.31 9.49 10.46
CA ALA A 60 20.07 8.39 11.04
C ALA A 60 19.35 7.04 10.89
N SER A 61 18.02 7.04 10.70
CA SER A 61 17.23 5.82 10.50
C SER A 61 15.96 6.07 9.69
N ILE A 62 15.37 5.00 9.16
CA ILE A 62 14.06 5.04 8.49
C ILE A 62 12.96 5.52 9.44
N ASN A 63 13.02 5.12 10.72
CA ASN A 63 12.04 5.54 11.73
C ASN A 63 12.10 7.06 11.95
N GLU A 64 13.30 7.64 11.99
CA GLU A 64 13.46 9.08 12.11
C GLU A 64 12.90 9.82 10.89
N ALA A 65 13.13 9.30 9.69
CA ALA A 65 12.55 9.86 8.47
C ALA A 65 11.02 9.77 8.47
N ALA A 66 10.45 8.68 8.99
CA ALA A 66 9.00 8.50 9.12
C ALA A 66 8.37 9.48 10.11
N GLU A 67 8.99 9.69 11.28
CA GLU A 67 8.52 10.68 12.26
C GLU A 67 8.63 12.11 11.72
N TRP A 68 9.71 12.44 11.03
CA TRP A 68 9.86 13.73 10.34
C TRP A 68 8.74 13.95 9.32
N LEU A 69 8.49 12.94 8.47
CA LEU A 69 7.41 13.01 7.48
C LEU A 69 6.05 13.19 8.14
N LYS A 70 5.77 12.45 9.21
CA LYS A 70 4.50 12.54 9.95
C LYS A 70 4.27 13.94 10.53
N MET A 71 5.30 14.53 11.14
CA MET A 71 5.24 15.90 11.67
C MET A 71 4.94 16.90 10.54
N ARG A 72 5.67 16.83 9.43
CA ARG A 72 5.50 17.73 8.28
C ARG A 72 4.16 17.58 7.58
N LEU A 73 3.64 16.36 7.48
CA LEU A 73 2.28 16.12 6.97
C LEU A 73 1.21 16.75 7.87
N GLY A 74 1.42 16.75 9.20
CA GLY A 74 0.55 17.45 10.13
C GLY A 74 0.50 18.96 9.86
N GLU A 75 1.66 19.58 9.63
CA GLU A 75 1.74 21.00 9.28
C GLU A 75 1.08 21.30 7.93
N ILE A 76 1.42 20.53 6.88
CA ILE A 76 0.83 20.67 5.54
C ILE A 76 -0.70 20.56 5.60
N ASN A 77 -1.23 19.57 6.31
CA ASN A 77 -2.68 19.35 6.43
C ASN A 77 -3.39 20.38 7.32
N GLY A 78 -2.64 21.13 8.13
CA GLY A 78 -3.14 22.23 8.95
C GLY A 78 -3.16 23.58 8.22
N HIS A 79 -2.60 23.67 7.01
CA HIS A 79 -2.58 24.91 6.24
C HIS A 79 -3.77 25.04 5.27
N PRO A 80 -4.30 26.26 5.05
CA PRO A 80 -5.34 26.51 4.06
C PRO A 80 -4.89 26.12 2.65
N VAL A 81 -5.78 25.44 1.91
CA VAL A 81 -5.56 25.08 0.52
C VAL A 81 -6.40 25.97 -0.37
N TYR A 82 -5.82 26.42 -1.48
CA TYR A 82 -6.51 27.27 -2.45
C TYR A 82 -7.82 26.62 -2.93
N ARG A 83 -8.91 27.42 -2.96
CA ARG A 83 -10.29 27.00 -3.32
C ARG A 83 -10.95 26.00 -2.37
N ARG A 84 -10.43 25.83 -1.15
CA ARG A 84 -11.13 25.11 -0.07
C ARG A 84 -11.45 26.07 1.07
N SER A 85 -12.61 25.91 1.69
CA SER A 85 -13.03 26.68 2.87
C SER A 85 -12.29 26.21 4.12
N ASP A 86 -12.18 24.89 4.28
CA ASP A 86 -11.57 24.24 5.44
C ASP A 86 -10.16 23.75 5.11
N VAL A 87 -9.32 23.66 6.14
CA VAL A 87 -8.00 23.03 6.03
C VAL A 87 -8.18 21.51 5.85
N PRO A 88 -7.26 20.80 5.17
CA PRO A 88 -7.40 19.37 4.90
C PRO A 88 -7.74 18.51 6.11
N VAL A 89 -7.15 18.80 7.29
CA VAL A 89 -7.45 18.06 8.52
C VAL A 89 -8.91 18.22 8.96
N GLN A 90 -9.49 19.42 8.85
CA GLN A 90 -10.89 19.67 9.21
C GLN A 90 -11.84 19.05 8.20
N GLY A 91 -11.52 19.13 6.90
CA GLY A 91 -12.29 18.46 5.85
C GLY A 91 -12.36 16.95 6.08
N LEU A 92 -11.22 16.33 6.44
CA LEU A 92 -11.17 14.90 6.76
C LEU A 92 -12.03 14.55 7.97
N ASP A 93 -12.05 15.37 9.02
CA ASP A 93 -12.88 15.14 10.21
C ASP A 93 -14.38 15.20 9.88
N GLN A 94 -14.80 16.11 8.99
CA GLN A 94 -16.17 16.19 8.49
C GLN A 94 -16.52 14.97 7.63
N GLU A 95 -15.65 14.61 6.68
CA GLU A 95 -15.84 13.48 5.77
C GLU A 95 -15.84 12.13 6.50
N ARG A 96 -15.14 12.02 7.64
CA ARG A 96 -15.07 10.78 8.44
C ARG A 96 -16.45 10.27 8.85
N ALA A 97 -17.42 11.16 9.09
CA ALA A 97 -18.79 10.78 9.41
C ALA A 97 -19.54 10.13 8.23
N LEU A 98 -19.07 10.34 7.00
CA LEU A 98 -19.64 9.79 5.77
C LEU A 98 -18.96 8.48 5.35
N MET A 99 -17.85 8.10 5.98
CA MET A 99 -17.08 6.91 5.63
C MET A 99 -17.76 5.64 6.13
N HIS A 100 -17.66 4.57 5.33
CA HIS A 100 -18.09 3.25 5.77
C HIS A 100 -17.14 2.67 6.83
N PRO A 101 -17.65 1.89 7.79
CA PRO A 101 -16.79 1.18 8.73
C PRO A 101 -15.89 0.20 7.99
N LEU A 102 -14.67 0.01 8.50
CA LEU A 102 -13.79 -1.03 7.99
C LEU A 102 -14.36 -2.42 8.30
N PRO A 103 -14.09 -3.43 7.46
CA PRO A 103 -14.40 -4.82 7.76
C PRO A 103 -13.80 -5.24 9.11
N THR A 104 -14.54 -6.03 9.89
CA THR A 104 -14.06 -6.53 11.18
C THR A 104 -13.15 -7.75 11.06
N LEU A 105 -13.23 -8.46 9.95
CA LEU A 105 -12.38 -9.61 9.65
C LEU A 105 -11.12 -9.10 8.93
N GLU A 106 -9.94 -9.57 9.32
CA GLU A 106 -8.71 -9.25 8.60
C GLU A 106 -8.68 -9.91 7.21
N PHE A 107 -8.15 -9.20 6.22
CA PHE A 107 -7.93 -9.77 4.90
C PHE A 107 -6.61 -10.56 4.89
N GLU A 108 -6.69 -11.88 4.69
CA GLU A 108 -5.51 -12.74 4.58
C GLU A 108 -4.85 -12.58 3.20
N ASN A 109 -3.74 -11.84 3.13
CA ASN A 109 -2.96 -11.66 1.90
C ASN A 109 -1.84 -12.70 1.72
N CYS A 110 -1.97 -13.89 2.32
CA CYS A 110 -0.96 -14.94 2.27
C CYS A 110 -1.01 -15.73 0.94
N GLU A 111 0.15 -16.22 0.48
CA GLU A 111 0.25 -17.08 -0.71
C GLU A 111 0.64 -18.50 -0.27
N LEU A 112 -0.34 -19.40 -0.23
CA LEU A 112 -0.10 -20.83 0.01
C LEU A 112 0.60 -21.45 -1.20
N LYS A 113 1.85 -21.88 -1.02
CA LYS A 113 2.61 -22.63 -2.03
C LYS A 113 2.83 -24.05 -1.56
N ARG A 114 2.47 -25.02 -2.41
CA ARG A 114 2.91 -26.41 -2.25
C ARG A 114 4.37 -26.49 -2.63
N ALA A 115 5.21 -26.99 -1.72
CA ALA A 115 6.62 -27.22 -1.99
C ALA A 115 6.98 -28.67 -1.67
N THR A 116 7.95 -29.21 -2.40
CA THR A 116 8.47 -30.56 -2.14
C THR A 116 9.47 -30.50 -1.00
N ILE A 117 9.32 -31.42 -0.05
CA ILE A 117 10.25 -31.57 1.07
C ILE A 117 11.38 -32.50 0.60
N SER A 118 12.62 -32.04 0.73
CA SER A 118 13.78 -32.91 0.46
C SER A 118 13.93 -34.00 1.52
N ARG A 119 14.72 -35.02 1.22
CA ARG A 119 15.13 -36.07 2.18
C ARG A 119 15.76 -35.55 3.48
N TYR A 120 16.18 -34.28 3.53
CA TYR A 120 16.76 -33.63 4.71
C TYR A 120 15.76 -32.70 5.44
N SER A 121 14.45 -32.83 5.14
CA SER A 121 13.39 -31.95 5.66
C SER A 121 13.60 -30.47 5.31
N LEU A 122 14.21 -30.21 4.15
CA LEU A 122 14.43 -28.85 3.63
C LEU A 122 13.39 -28.50 2.57
N VAL A 123 12.86 -27.29 2.64
CA VAL A 123 11.96 -26.70 1.64
C VAL A 123 12.65 -25.52 0.96
N ASN A 124 12.54 -25.47 -0.37
CA ASN A 124 12.93 -24.32 -1.16
C ASN A 124 11.69 -23.46 -1.45
N LEU A 125 11.71 -22.20 -1.03
CA LEU A 125 10.71 -21.22 -1.44
C LEU A 125 11.17 -20.58 -2.75
N THR A 126 10.34 -20.69 -3.80
CA THR A 126 10.66 -20.13 -5.12
C THR A 126 10.86 -18.62 -5.02
N GLY A 127 12.09 -18.15 -5.26
CA GLY A 127 12.46 -16.73 -5.22
C GLY A 127 13.51 -16.37 -4.16
N THR A 128 13.87 -17.29 -3.26
CA THR A 128 14.98 -17.12 -2.31
C THR A 128 15.99 -18.25 -2.50
N SER A 129 17.29 -17.94 -2.50
CA SER A 129 18.36 -18.96 -2.47
C SER A 129 18.46 -19.68 -1.11
N THR A 130 17.50 -19.45 -0.21
CA THR A 130 17.49 -19.89 1.19
C THR A 130 16.61 -21.12 1.36
N GLN A 131 17.17 -22.14 2.00
CA GLN A 131 16.45 -23.36 2.39
C GLN A 131 15.99 -23.25 3.84
N PHE A 132 14.75 -23.63 4.08
CA PHE A 132 14.17 -23.68 5.43
C PHE A 132 14.08 -25.13 5.88
N ARG A 133 14.56 -25.42 7.10
CA ARG A 133 14.46 -26.75 7.70
C ARG A 133 13.17 -26.85 8.52
N ILE A 134 12.32 -27.79 8.14
CA ILE A 134 11.10 -28.09 8.89
C ILE A 134 11.47 -29.05 10.02
N HIS A 135 11.30 -28.62 11.27
CA HIS A 135 11.61 -29.41 12.46
C HIS A 135 10.39 -30.16 13.02
N THR A 136 9.16 -29.81 12.60
CA THR A 136 7.90 -30.40 13.07
C THR A 136 6.84 -30.40 11.97
N VAL A 137 6.07 -31.49 11.83
CA VAL A 137 4.98 -31.65 10.84
C VAL A 137 3.69 -30.98 11.32
N LEU A 138 3.79 -29.92 12.13
CA LEU A 138 2.66 -29.32 12.84
C LEU A 138 2.53 -27.81 12.56
N ASP A 139 2.79 -27.36 11.33
CA ASP A 139 2.64 -25.95 10.95
C ASP A 139 2.06 -25.82 9.51
N ILE A 140 0.98 -26.54 9.20
CA ILE A 140 0.27 -26.37 7.89
C ILE A 140 -1.23 -26.07 8.05
N LEU A 141 -1.84 -26.20 9.22
CA LEU A 141 -3.24 -25.84 9.42
C LEU A 141 -3.46 -25.30 10.83
N HIS A 142 -3.34 -23.99 11.02
CA HIS A 142 -4.18 -23.19 11.91
C HIS A 142 -4.00 -21.71 11.58
#